data_AF-A0A7V8WQR6-F1
#
_entry.id   AF-A0A7V8WQR6-F1
#
_cell.length_a   1.000
_cell.length_b   1.000
_cell.length_c   1.000
_cell.angle_alpha   90.00
_cell.angle_beta   90.00
_cell.angle_gamma   90.00
#
_symmetry.space_group_name_H-M   'P 1'
#
loop_
_entity.id
_entity.type
_entity.pdbx_description
1 polymer ?
#
loop_
_entity_poly.entity_id
_entity_poly.type
_entity_poly.pdbx_seq_one_letter_code
_entity_poly.pdbx_strand_id
1 'polypeptide(L)'
;VSVPAALTVLGLYIAYQQFENYVMIPRIFGNTLQISSLSILVGVLVGGQLLGVIGIIIALPLTAAIPAIERIWREETPPEPLDELQGG
;
A
#
# COMPACT_ATOMS: atom_id res chain seq x y z
N VAL A 1 -19.69 -18.62 -28.79
CA VAL A 1 -18.85 -18.91 -27.61
C VAL A 1 -19.41 -20.14 -26.89
N SER A 2 -18.59 -21.11 -26.50
CA SER A 2 -19.06 -22.32 -25.80
C SER A 2 -18.92 -22.15 -24.28
N VAL A 3 -19.92 -22.63 -23.53
CA VAL A 3 -19.95 -22.53 -22.06
C VAL A 3 -18.72 -23.16 -21.39
N PRO A 4 -18.21 -24.33 -21.83
CA PRO A 4 -17.00 -24.91 -21.24
C PRO A 4 -15.77 -24.01 -21.43
N ALA A 5 -15.58 -23.43 -22.62
CA ALA A 5 -14.47 -22.52 -22.87
C ALA A 5 -14.56 -21.26 -22.00
N ALA A 6 -15.75 -20.71 -21.78
CA ALA A 6 -15.96 -19.57 -20.90
C ALA A 6 -15.57 -19.89 -19.44
N LEU A 7 -15.95 -21.08 -18.94
CA LEU A 7 -15.58 -21.52 -17.59
C LEU A 7 -14.07 -21.75 -17.44
N THR A 8 -13.43 -22.34 -18.45
CA THR A 8 -11.97 -22.53 -18.45
C THR A 8 -11.22 -21.20 -18.41
N VAL A 9 -11.63 -20.24 -19.25
CA VAL A 9 -11.02 -18.90 -19.27
C VAL A 9 -11.25 -18.18 -17.95
N LEU A 10 -12.46 -18.24 -17.38
CA LEU A 10 -12.77 -17.64 -16.09
C LEU A 10 -11.90 -18.21 -14.97
N GLY A 11 -11.75 -19.54 -14.91
CA GLY A 11 -10.90 -20.20 -13.92
C GLY A 11 -9.43 -19.79 -14.04
N LEU A 12 -8.89 -19.77 -15.27
CA LEU A 12 -7.52 -19.33 -15.53
C LEU A 12 -7.32 -17.85 -15.18
N TYR A 13 -8.28 -17.00 -15.50
CA TYR A 13 -8.24 -15.58 -15.19
C TYR A 13 -8.21 -15.33 -13.68
N ILE A 14 -9.07 -16.02 -12.91
CA ILE A 14 -9.07 -15.94 -11.45
C ILE A 14 -7.73 -16.41 -10.90
N ALA A 15 -7.22 -17.57 -11.36
CA ALA A 15 -5.93 -18.08 -10.90
C ALA A 15 -4.77 -17.12 -11.17
N TYR A 16 -4.74 -16.53 -12.37
CA TYR A 16 -3.77 -15.49 -12.73
C TYR A 16 -3.89 -14.27 -11.83
N GLN A 17 -5.10 -13.76 -11.61
CA GLN A 17 -5.35 -12.61 -10.73
C GLN A 17 -4.94 -12.89 -9.27
N GLN A 18 -5.21 -14.09 -8.78
CA GLN A 18 -4.75 -14.49 -7.44
C GLN A 18 -3.22 -14.49 -7.38
N PHE A 19 -2.54 -15.09 -8.36
CA PHE A 19 -1.08 -15.05 -8.41
C PHE A 19 -0.53 -13.63 -8.47
N GLU A 20 -1.12 -12.76 -9.28
CA GLU A 20 -0.72 -11.37 -9.41
C GLU A 20 -0.86 -10.61 -8.08
N ASN A 21 -2.04 -10.71 -7.44
CA ASN A 21 -2.35 -9.97 -6.21
C ASN A 21 -1.58 -10.47 -4.99
N TYR A 22 -1.28 -11.76 -4.91
CA TYR A 22 -0.65 -12.36 -3.72
C TYR A 22 0.86 -12.56 -3.85
N VAL A 23 1.41 -12.63 -5.07
CA VAL A 23 2.85 -12.88 -5.29
C VAL A 23 3.52 -11.73 -6.01
N MET A 24 2.98 -11.26 -7.14
CA MET A 24 3.62 -10.17 -7.90
C MET A 24 3.50 -8.83 -7.19
N ILE A 25 2.29 -8.40 -6.82
CA ILE A 25 2.08 -7.11 -6.15
C ILE A 25 2.92 -7.04 -4.85
N PRO A 26 2.90 -8.04 -3.95
CA PRO A 26 3.73 -7.99 -2.75
C PRO A 26 5.23 -8.13 -3.03
N ARG A 27 5.69 -8.73 -4.14
CA ARG A 27 7.12 -8.68 -4.46
C ARG A 27 7.57 -7.33 -5.00
N ILE A 28 6.73 -6.69 -5.80
CA ILE A 28 7.06 -5.42 -6.46
C ILE A 28 6.91 -4.25 -5.46
N PHE A 29 5.88 -4.29 -4.61
CA PHE A 29 5.50 -3.21 -3.71
C PHE A 29 5.78 -3.51 -2.21
N GLY A 30 6.53 -4.57 -1.93
CA GLY A 30 6.40 -5.40 -0.73
C GLY A 30 6.58 -4.83 0.66
N ASN A 31 7.17 -3.65 0.85
CA ASN A 31 7.46 -3.14 2.20
C ASN A 31 7.26 -1.62 2.35
N THR A 32 6.45 -1.01 1.48
CA THR A 32 6.37 0.46 1.41
C THR A 32 5.40 1.06 2.44
N LEU A 33 4.52 0.27 3.05
CA LEU A 33 3.52 0.76 3.99
C LEU A 33 3.76 0.17 5.37
N GLN A 34 4.79 0.66 6.07
CA GLN A 34 5.00 0.41 7.49
C GLN A 34 3.98 1.20 8.32
N ILE A 35 2.69 0.91 8.13
CA ILE A 35 1.62 1.54 8.89
C ILE A 35 1.49 0.79 10.22
N SER A 36 1.54 1.52 11.33
CA SER A 36 1.23 0.95 12.64
C SER A 36 -0.25 0.54 12.71
N SER A 37 -0.56 -0.63 13.26
CA SER A 37 -1.97 -1.02 13.50
C SER A 37 -2.72 -0.01 14.37
N LEU A 38 -1.99 0.72 15.24
CA LEU A 38 -2.56 1.78 16.07
C LEU A 38 -3.09 2.94 15.24
N SER A 39 -2.38 3.39 14.21
CA SER A 39 -2.84 4.52 13.39
C SER A 39 -4.10 4.15 12.61
N ILE A 40 -4.21 2.91 12.11
CA ILE A 40 -5.45 2.39 11.49
C ILE A 40 -6.60 2.40 12.47
N LEU A 41 -6.39 1.90 13.70
CA LEU A 41 -7.41 1.90 14.75
C LEU A 41 -7.90 3.32 15.04
N VAL A 42 -6.97 4.26 15.25
CA VAL A 42 -7.29 5.67 15.53
C VAL A 42 -8.07 6.27 14.36
N GLY A 43 -7.62 6.06 13.12
CA GLY A 43 -8.30 6.53 11.92
C GLY A 43 -9.72 6.01 11.80
N VAL A 44 -9.93 4.70 12.05
CA VAL A 44 -11.25 4.07 12.03
C VAL A 44 -12.16 4.63 13.12
N LEU A 45 -11.66 4.82 14.34
CA LEU A 45 -12.44 5.40 15.43
C LEU A 45 -12.86 6.84 15.11
N VAL A 46 -11.93 7.65 14.59
CA VAL A 46 -12.20 9.04 14.18
C VAL A 46 -13.21 9.07 13.02
N GLY A 47 -12.97 8.31 11.95
CA GLY A 47 -13.87 8.25 10.80
C GLY A 47 -15.26 7.72 11.19
N GLY A 48 -15.30 6.67 12.00
CA GLY A 48 -16.53 6.10 12.55
C GLY A 48 -17.32 7.11 13.38
N GLN A 49 -16.65 7.91 14.20
CA GLN A 49 -17.30 8.94 15.00
C GLN A 49 -17.85 10.10 14.15
N LEU A 50 -17.16 10.48 13.06
CA LEU A 50 -17.54 11.62 12.22
C LEU A 50 -18.66 11.30 11.21
N LEU A 51 -18.58 10.14 10.55
CA LEU A 51 -19.45 9.77 9.42
C LEU A 51 -20.09 8.38 9.56
N GLY A 52 -19.96 7.73 10.73
CA GLY A 52 -20.46 6.37 10.94
C GLY A 52 -19.71 5.34 10.09
N VAL A 53 -20.43 4.34 9.60
CA VAL A 53 -19.87 3.24 8.78
C VAL A 53 -19.16 3.75 7.54
N ILE A 54 -19.67 4.81 6.91
CA ILE A 54 -19.04 5.43 5.72
C ILE A 54 -17.65 5.96 6.07
N GLY A 55 -17.51 6.61 7.23
CA GLY A 55 -16.23 7.14 7.69
C GLY A 55 -15.20 6.05 8.00
N ILE A 56 -15.64 4.87 8.45
CA ILE A 56 -14.74 3.72 8.66
C ILE A 56 -14.15 3.23 7.33
N ILE A 57 -14.98 3.12 6.29
CA ILE A 57 -14.53 2.68 4.95
C ILE A 57 -13.52 3.67 4.37
N ILE A 58 -13.77 4.97 4.54
CA ILE A 58 -12.89 6.04 4.04
C ILE A 58 -11.62 6.18 4.90
N ALA A 59 -11.70 5.90 6.21
CA ALA A 59 -10.56 6.02 7.11
C ALA A 59 -9.42 5.05 6.77
N LEU A 60 -9.73 3.84 6.28
CA LEU A 60 -8.72 2.85 5.89
C LEU A 60 -7.75 3.37 4.81
N PRO A 61 -8.21 3.76 3.60
CA PRO A 61 -7.33 4.28 2.56
C PRO A 61 -6.66 5.60 2.95
N LEU A 62 -7.36 6.49 3.68
CA LEU A 62 -6.76 7.75 4.15
C LEU A 62 -5.58 7.51 5.09
N THR A 63 -5.76 6.64 6.09
CA THR A 63 -4.69 6.31 7.04
C THR A 63 -3.53 5.62 6.33
N ALA A 64 -3.83 4.76 5.36
CA ALA A 64 -2.80 4.06 4.58
C ALA A 64 -2.00 4.98 3.65
N ALA A 65 -2.58 6.10 3.20
CA ALA A 65 -1.91 7.06 2.34
C ALA A 65 -0.84 7.89 3.08
N ILE A 66 -0.96 8.06 4.41
CA ILE A 66 -0.06 8.91 5.21
C ILE A 66 1.43 8.55 5.03
N PRO A 67 1.90 7.30 5.23
CA PRO A 67 3.31 6.98 5.05
C PRO A 67 3.76 7.02 3.59
N ALA A 68 2.86 6.81 2.62
CA ALA A 68 3.19 6.98 1.21
C ALA A 68 3.51 8.44 0.91
N ILE A 69 2.73 9.36 1.47
CA ILE A 69 2.97 10.81 1.37
C ILE A 69 4.28 11.15 2.11
N GLU A 70 4.46 10.70 3.35
CA GLU A 70 5.67 10.97 4.15
C GLU A 70 6.96 10.61 3.39
N ARG A 71 6.98 9.45 2.72
CA ARG A 71 8.14 9.01 1.92
C ARG A 71 8.47 9.94 0.76
N ILE A 72 7.45 10.54 0.13
CA ILE A 72 7.65 11.51 -0.97
C ILE A 72 8.27 12.80 -0.42
N TRP A 73 7.85 13.25 0.77
CA TRP A 73 8.41 14.45 1.40
C TRP A 73 9.81 14.22 1.98
N ARG A 74 10.12 12.99 2.43
CA ARG A 74 11.44 12.55 2.92
C ARG A 74 12.30 11.94 1.82
N GLU A 75 12.37 12.56 0.66
CA GLU A 75 13.52 12.33 -0.22
C GLU A 75 14.75 12.91 0.50
N GLU A 76 15.32 12.13 1.43
CA GLU A 76 16.53 12.46 2.16
C GLU A 76 17.67 12.59 1.14
N THR A 77 18.06 13.84 0.87
CA THR A 77 19.35 14.16 0.26
C THR A 77 20.42 13.33 0.98
N PRO A 78 21.22 12.50 0.27
CA PRO A 78 22.32 11.78 0.89
C PRO A 78 23.19 12.78 1.68
N PRO A 79 23.59 12.48 2.92
CA PRO A 79 24.50 13.36 3.65
C PRO A 79 25.74 13.60 2.80
N GLU A 80 26.16 14.86 2.66
CA GLU A 80 27.43 15.15 1.98
C GLU A 80 28.55 14.30 2.59
N PRO A 81 29.35 13.61 1.77
CA PRO A 81 30.52 12.88 2.26
C PRO A 81 31.48 13.85 2.93
N LEU A 82 31.53 13.82 4.27
CA LEU A 82 32.45 14.64 5.08
C LEU A 82 33.92 14.24 4.88
N ASP A 83 34.14 13.19 4.12
CA ASP A 83 35.40 12.61 3.65
C ASP A 83 36.06 13.42 2.52
N GLU A 84 35.33 14.30 1.81
CA GLU A 84 35.93 15.24 0.85
C GLU A 84 36.59 16.47 1.52
N LEU A 85 36.21 16.80 2.76
CA LEU A 85 36.72 17.96 3.50
C LEU A 85 37.95 17.66 4.37
N GLN A 86 38.37 16.39 4.46
CA GLN A 86 39.50 15.96 5.31
C GLN A 86 40.70 15.43 4.51
N GLY A 87 40.63 15.46 3.17
CA GLY A 87 41.67 14.94 2.26
C GLY A 87 42.49 16.02 1.55
N GLY A 88 42.90 17.09 2.26
CA GLY A 88 43.74 18.18 1.72
C GLY A 88 44.86 18.58 2.68
#